data_AF-A0A944LCV8-F1
#
_entry.id   AF-A0A944LCV8-F1
#
_cell.length_a   1.000
_cell.length_b   1.000
_cell.length_c   1.000
_cell.angle_alpha   90.00
_cell.angle_beta   90.00
_cell.angle_gamma   90.00
#
_symmetry.space_group_name_H-M   'P 1'
#
loop_
_entity.id
_entity.type
_entity.pdbx_description
1 polymer ?
#
loop_
_entity_poly.entity_id
_entity_poly.type
_entity_poly.pdbx_seq_one_letter_code
_entity_poly.pdbx_strand_id
1 'polypeptide(L)'
;MQIFEQALDPIAEERCCSWKGKLPATTAYPADPYCISDARVATHQAGMNRHRILCQPFTRGLEAGLRHDEAGIPCLSGRSIGVLGGIDLPEVLGSRSTYILGAIGGFNGRKPAAGDVVPVSTPSTATGQRQVPDVDTIPEAFRPVFSKQQSVQIVLGLYDHRLTEAGLNSLLNGEWKVTPVADCMELRYSGPGVEWKEREQPFGAGSGPSIIIDAGYAVGSIQIPSGTQPIILHRDAVSAGGYAMVGTVISADMDLVARAAPGTATRFVAVSQDEAIVARKELAGLKNKAWEALGANR
;
A
#
# COMPACT_ATOMS: atom_id res chain seq x y z
N MET A 1 4.04 9.09 -12.62
CA MET A 1 2.88 8.52 -11.90
C MET A 1 3.29 8.39 -10.44
N GLN A 2 2.83 9.30 -9.59
CA GLN A 2 3.09 9.30 -8.15
C GLN A 2 1.82 8.80 -7.46
N ILE A 3 1.98 7.90 -6.48
CA ILE A 3 0.89 7.29 -5.71
C ILE A 3 0.90 7.95 -4.33
N PHE A 4 -0.24 8.51 -3.91
CA PHE A 4 -0.49 9.01 -2.55
C PHE A 4 -1.62 8.18 -1.92
N GLU A 5 -1.44 7.68 -0.70
CA GLU A 5 -2.42 6.84 0.02
C GLU A 5 -2.50 7.25 1.52
N GLN A 6 -3.70 7.14 2.11
CA GLN A 6 -4.05 7.61 3.47
C GLN A 6 -4.74 6.52 4.30
N ALA A 7 -4.57 6.59 5.62
CA ALA A 7 -5.45 6.00 6.64
C ALA A 7 -5.80 7.06 7.71
N LEU A 8 -7.07 7.14 8.13
CA LEU A 8 -7.61 8.01 9.18
C LEU A 8 -7.93 7.18 10.45
N ASP A 9 -7.81 7.77 11.64
CA ASP A 9 -8.03 7.14 12.95
C ASP A 9 -9.22 7.82 13.70
N PRO A 10 -9.97 7.11 14.58
CA PRO A 10 -11.37 7.41 14.86
C PRO A 10 -11.63 8.06 16.23
N ILE A 11 -12.28 9.23 16.29
CA ILE A 11 -13.02 9.66 17.49
C ILE A 11 -14.28 10.46 17.13
N ALA A 12 -15.43 9.90 17.53
CA ALA A 12 -16.70 10.51 17.95
C ALA A 12 -17.66 11.21 16.95
N GLU A 13 -18.86 10.61 16.90
CA GLU A 13 -20.22 11.18 16.91
C GLU A 13 -20.73 12.00 15.70
N GLU A 14 -21.74 11.38 15.06
CA GLU A 14 -22.84 11.96 14.28
C GLU A 14 -23.00 13.49 14.34
N ARG A 15 -22.40 14.21 13.38
CA ARG A 15 -22.95 15.49 12.89
C ARG A 15 -22.75 15.62 11.39
N CYS A 16 -23.83 15.41 10.64
CA CYS A 16 -23.97 15.92 9.27
C CYS A 16 -23.80 17.44 9.24
N CYS A 17 -22.61 17.93 8.90
CA CYS A 17 -22.43 19.33 8.55
C CYS A 17 -22.84 19.57 7.09
N SER A 18 -24.10 19.96 6.88
CA SER A 18 -24.56 20.51 5.61
C SER A 18 -23.98 21.92 5.41
N TRP A 19 -23.17 22.14 4.39
CA TRP A 19 -22.75 23.49 4.00
C TRP A 19 -23.70 24.07 2.95
N LYS A 20 -24.46 25.12 3.31
CA LYS A 20 -25.23 25.98 2.41
C LYS A 20 -24.50 27.33 2.28
N GLY A 21 -23.53 27.42 1.38
CA GLY A 21 -22.91 28.68 1.01
C GLY A 21 -22.95 28.88 -0.50
N LYS A 22 -23.57 29.96 -0.98
CA LYS A 22 -23.42 30.44 -2.35
C LYS A 22 -22.17 31.33 -2.39
N LEU A 23 -21.19 31.01 -3.23
CA LEU A 23 -20.08 31.90 -3.57
C LEU A 23 -20.16 32.31 -5.05
N PRO A 24 -19.64 33.50 -5.42
CA PRO A 24 -19.94 34.17 -6.68
C PRO A 24 -19.20 33.54 -7.86
N ALA A 25 -19.87 33.49 -9.00
CA ALA A 25 -19.31 33.00 -10.25
C ALA A 25 -18.25 33.99 -10.79
N THR A 26 -17.03 33.48 -11.04
CA THR A 26 -16.23 33.65 -12.26
C THR A 26 -14.75 33.34 -11.98
N THR A 27 -14.18 32.33 -12.64
CA THR A 27 -12.92 32.33 -13.42
C THR A 27 -12.65 30.87 -13.82
N ALA A 28 -12.70 30.55 -15.12
CA ALA A 28 -12.47 29.19 -15.62
C ALA A 28 -10.96 28.92 -15.76
N TYR A 29 -10.42 28.03 -14.92
CA TYR A 29 -9.08 27.46 -15.12
C TYR A 29 -9.16 26.25 -16.08
N PRO A 30 -8.16 26.04 -16.96
CA PRO A 30 -8.05 24.80 -17.73
C PRO A 30 -7.97 23.61 -16.76
N ALA A 31 -8.66 22.52 -17.10
CA ALA A 31 -8.76 21.35 -16.23
C ALA A 31 -7.59 20.40 -16.47
N ASP A 32 -6.76 20.17 -15.46
CA ASP A 32 -5.68 19.20 -15.53
C ASP A 32 -6.23 17.77 -15.36
N PRO A 33 -5.88 16.82 -16.25
CA PRO A 33 -6.36 15.46 -16.16
C PRO A 33 -5.73 14.74 -14.95
N TYR A 34 -6.57 14.05 -14.19
CA TYR A 34 -6.16 13.16 -13.10
C TYR A 34 -6.79 11.78 -13.28
N CYS A 35 -6.14 10.75 -12.74
CA CYS A 35 -6.64 9.38 -12.68
C CYS A 35 -6.72 8.90 -11.23
N ILE A 36 -7.73 8.09 -10.94
CA ILE A 36 -7.82 7.35 -9.68
C ILE A 36 -7.68 5.88 -10.07
N SER A 37 -6.90 5.11 -9.32
CA SER A 37 -6.88 3.66 -9.47
C SER A 37 -7.60 2.99 -8.30
N ASP A 38 -8.14 1.80 -8.56
CA ASP A 38 -8.55 0.84 -7.53
C ASP A 38 -9.76 1.22 -6.65
N ALA A 39 -10.76 1.93 -7.21
CA ALA A 39 -11.88 2.43 -6.43
C ALA A 39 -13.27 2.24 -7.04
N ARG A 40 -14.21 1.61 -6.31
CA ARG A 40 -15.65 1.93 -6.43
C ARG A 40 -15.88 3.29 -5.75
N VAL A 41 -15.69 4.39 -6.47
CA VAL A 41 -16.04 5.74 -5.96
C VAL A 41 -17.48 6.04 -6.34
N ALA A 42 -18.30 6.49 -5.38
CA ALA A 42 -19.49 7.26 -5.69
C ALA A 42 -19.05 8.70 -5.98
N THR A 43 -18.82 9.03 -7.26
CA THR A 43 -18.55 10.42 -7.63
C THR A 43 -19.89 11.15 -7.73
N HIS A 44 -20.09 12.16 -6.87
CA HIS A 44 -21.20 13.09 -7.02
C HIS A 44 -20.85 14.11 -8.11
N GLN A 45 -21.06 13.73 -9.36
CA GLN A 45 -21.22 14.70 -10.44
C GLN A 45 -22.65 15.25 -10.34
N ALA A 46 -22.84 16.57 -10.45
CA ALA A 46 -24.15 17.22 -10.30
C ALA A 46 -25.28 16.44 -11.00
N GLY A 47 -26.04 15.66 -10.22
CA GLY A 47 -27.21 14.89 -10.68
C GLY A 47 -27.04 13.40 -11.02
N MET A 48 -25.87 12.76 -10.90
CA MET A 48 -25.72 11.33 -11.22
C MET A 48 -24.96 10.53 -10.15
N ASN A 49 -25.67 9.66 -9.43
CA ASN A 49 -25.06 8.61 -8.61
C ASN A 49 -24.74 7.39 -9.47
N ARG A 50 -23.46 7.03 -9.63
CA ARG A 50 -23.05 5.75 -10.21
C ARG A 50 -21.90 5.15 -9.41
N HIS A 51 -22.03 3.87 -9.04
CA HIS A 51 -20.94 3.08 -8.48
C HIS A 51 -20.16 2.42 -9.63
N ARG A 52 -18.91 2.85 -9.89
CA ARG A 52 -18.01 2.20 -10.87
C ARG A 52 -16.56 2.20 -10.40
N ILE A 53 -15.81 1.18 -10.85
CA ILE A 53 -14.34 1.14 -10.76
C ILE A 53 -13.80 2.12 -11.81
N LEU A 54 -13.35 3.30 -11.37
CA LEU A 54 -13.05 4.44 -12.24
C LEU A 54 -11.54 4.66 -12.37
N CYS A 55 -10.93 4.10 -13.41
CA CYS A 55 -9.78 4.73 -14.07
C CYS A 55 -10.37 5.55 -15.21
N GLN A 56 -10.59 6.86 -15.04
CA GLN A 56 -11.03 7.78 -16.10
C GLN A 56 -10.31 9.13 -15.92
N PRO A 57 -9.78 9.75 -16.99
CA PRO A 57 -9.33 11.13 -16.95
C PRO A 57 -10.55 12.05 -16.85
N PHE A 58 -10.57 12.92 -15.85
CA PHE A 58 -11.58 13.97 -15.75
C PHE A 58 -11.01 15.28 -16.29
N THR A 59 -11.69 15.84 -17.29
CA THR A 59 -11.47 17.21 -17.78
C THR A 59 -12.71 18.04 -17.48
N ARG A 60 -12.74 18.77 -16.37
CA ARG A 60 -13.62 19.95 -16.25
C ARG A 60 -13.19 20.95 -15.18
N GLY A 61 -13.17 22.22 -15.59
CA GLY A 61 -12.92 23.37 -14.74
C GLY A 61 -14.12 23.69 -13.84
N LEU A 62 -13.80 24.35 -12.73
CA LEU A 62 -14.55 24.58 -11.49
C LEU A 62 -14.56 23.40 -10.51
N GLU A 63 -13.79 23.57 -9.42
CA GLU A 63 -13.84 22.88 -8.13
C GLU A 63 -14.41 21.44 -8.17
N ALA A 64 -13.55 20.48 -8.54
CA ALA A 64 -13.87 19.07 -8.37
C ALA A 64 -13.74 18.68 -6.89
N GLY A 65 -14.85 18.69 -6.16
CA GLY A 65 -14.91 18.13 -4.80
C GLY A 65 -14.91 16.61 -4.84
N LEU A 66 -13.75 15.98 -4.63
CA LEU A 66 -13.68 14.54 -4.33
C LEU A 66 -14.12 14.33 -2.88
N ARG A 67 -15.28 13.70 -2.68
CA ARG A 67 -15.75 13.27 -1.36
C ARG A 67 -15.57 11.76 -1.23
N HIS A 68 -14.96 11.34 -0.13
CA HIS A 68 -14.79 9.94 0.24
C HIS A 68 -15.65 9.65 1.47
N ASP A 69 -16.47 8.60 1.40
CA ASP A 69 -17.22 8.12 2.56
C ASP A 69 -16.28 7.34 3.49
N GLU A 70 -16.13 7.81 4.74
CA GLU A 70 -15.23 7.24 5.74
C GLU A 70 -15.61 5.80 6.08
N ALA A 71 -14.73 4.87 5.72
CA ALA A 71 -14.58 3.60 6.42
C ALA A 71 -13.10 3.49 6.77
N GLY A 72 -12.76 3.18 8.01
CA GLY A 72 -11.37 2.96 8.43
C GLY A 72 -10.79 1.76 7.67
N ILE A 73 -9.82 2.03 6.79
CA ILE A 73 -9.13 1.01 5.98
C ILE A 73 -7.61 1.27 6.14
N PRO A 74 -6.78 0.24 6.40
CA PRO A 74 -5.34 0.35 6.63
C PRO A 74 -4.61 1.05 5.49
N CYS A 75 -3.42 1.57 5.78
CA CYS A 75 -2.56 2.43 4.95
C CYS A 75 -2.62 2.25 3.42
N LEU A 76 -2.74 1.01 2.93
CA LEU A 76 -2.56 0.64 1.54
C LEU A 76 -3.76 -0.14 0.96
N SER A 77 -4.80 -0.35 1.76
CA SER A 77 -6.15 -0.56 1.21
C SER A 77 -6.74 0.73 0.60
N GLY A 78 -5.95 1.81 0.65
CA GLY A 78 -6.17 3.11 0.05
C GLY A 78 -6.10 3.09 -1.47
N ARG A 79 -6.70 4.13 -2.04
CA ARG A 79 -6.82 4.37 -3.46
C ARG A 79 -5.72 5.33 -3.85
N SER A 80 -5.06 5.10 -4.98
CA SER A 80 -4.06 6.04 -5.48
C SER A 80 -4.73 7.09 -6.38
N ILE A 81 -4.33 8.36 -6.22
CA ILE A 81 -4.68 9.44 -7.15
C ILE A 81 -3.40 9.89 -7.86
N GLY A 82 -3.39 9.79 -9.19
CA GLY A 82 -2.35 10.34 -10.04
C GLY A 82 -2.85 11.59 -10.74
N VAL A 83 -2.04 12.64 -10.76
CA VAL A 83 -2.31 13.85 -11.56
C VAL A 83 -1.29 13.92 -12.69
N LEU A 84 -1.70 14.31 -13.89
CA LEU A 84 -0.78 14.53 -14.99
C LEU A 84 0.25 15.62 -14.60
N GLY A 85 1.51 15.40 -14.94
CA GLY A 85 2.63 16.25 -14.50
C GLY A 85 3.15 15.91 -13.09
N GLY A 86 2.32 15.34 -12.22
CA GLY A 86 2.70 14.94 -10.86
C GLY A 86 2.53 16.07 -9.84
N ILE A 87 2.80 15.74 -8.58
CA ILE A 87 2.66 16.66 -7.46
C ILE A 87 3.98 17.41 -7.25
N ASP A 88 3.91 18.74 -7.23
CA ASP A 88 5.07 19.62 -7.23
C ASP A 88 5.58 19.91 -5.82
N LEU A 89 6.24 18.92 -5.23
CA LEU A 89 6.81 19.03 -3.89
C LEU A 89 8.33 19.00 -3.93
N PRO A 90 9.02 19.64 -2.98
CA PRO A 90 10.46 19.51 -2.88
C PRO A 90 10.86 18.06 -2.61
N GLU A 91 11.96 17.62 -3.20
CA GLU A 91 12.57 16.34 -2.85
C GLU A 91 13.29 16.45 -1.52
N VAL A 92 13.09 15.44 -0.67
CA VAL A 92 13.86 15.25 0.56
C VAL A 92 14.51 13.88 0.46
N LEU A 93 15.85 13.85 0.59
CA LEU A 93 16.66 12.64 0.40
C LEU A 93 16.42 11.93 -0.96
N GLY A 94 16.18 12.72 -2.02
CA GLY A 94 15.95 12.20 -3.37
C GLY A 94 14.56 11.59 -3.61
N SER A 95 13.59 11.82 -2.72
CA SER A 95 12.21 11.34 -2.85
C SER A 95 11.19 12.41 -2.47
N ARG A 96 9.95 12.26 -2.97
CA ARG A 96 8.78 13.06 -2.57
C ARG A 96 7.81 12.27 -1.67
N SER A 97 8.17 11.06 -1.25
CA SER A 97 7.36 10.28 -0.30
C SER A 97 7.26 10.99 1.05
N THR A 98 6.14 10.77 1.75
CA THR A 98 5.94 11.28 3.12
C THR A 98 6.27 10.18 4.12
N TYR A 99 7.18 10.43 5.05
CA TYR A 99 7.40 9.59 6.23
C TYR A 99 6.79 10.30 7.44
N ILE A 100 5.58 9.87 7.81
CA ILE A 100 4.73 10.58 8.77
C ILE A 100 5.35 10.61 10.16
N LEU A 101 5.92 9.50 10.63
CA LEU A 101 6.53 9.42 11.97
C LEU A 101 7.70 10.39 12.15
N GLY A 102 8.49 10.58 11.09
CA GLY A 102 9.62 11.51 11.09
C GLY A 102 9.25 12.94 10.73
N ALA A 103 8.02 13.19 10.28
CA ALA A 103 7.60 14.45 9.66
C ALA A 103 8.49 14.86 8.47
N ILE A 104 8.87 13.91 7.61
CA ILE A 104 9.83 14.11 6.51
C ILE A 104 9.16 13.94 5.15
N GLY A 105 9.49 14.82 4.21
CA GLY A 105 9.10 14.70 2.81
C GLY A 105 7.61 14.96 2.53
N GLY A 106 7.20 14.78 1.28
CA GLY A 106 5.83 15.01 0.84
C GLY A 106 5.27 16.38 1.22
N PHE A 107 3.97 16.44 1.53
CA PHE A 107 3.30 17.71 1.84
C PHE A 107 3.53 18.08 3.30
N ASN A 108 4.58 18.88 3.54
CA ASN A 108 4.97 19.36 4.88
C ASN A 108 5.21 18.23 5.90
N GLY A 109 5.64 17.03 5.47
CA GLY A 109 5.91 15.90 6.36
C GLY A 109 4.67 15.27 7.00
N ARG A 110 3.46 15.66 6.59
CA ARG A 110 2.21 15.27 7.27
C ARG A 110 1.15 14.77 6.31
N LYS A 111 0.10 14.20 6.89
CA LYS A 111 -1.14 13.91 6.16
C LYS A 111 -1.74 15.23 5.63
N PRO A 112 -2.26 15.25 4.39
CA PRO A 112 -3.10 16.35 3.92
C PRO A 112 -4.31 16.55 4.82
N ALA A 113 -4.74 17.80 4.97
CA ALA A 113 -5.86 18.23 5.79
C ALA A 113 -6.84 19.07 4.95
N ALA A 114 -8.07 19.20 5.44
CA ALA A 114 -9.07 20.03 4.78
C ALA A 114 -8.56 21.48 4.66
N GLY A 115 -8.66 22.04 3.45
CA GLY A 115 -8.17 23.38 3.13
C GLY A 115 -6.72 23.43 2.63
N ASP A 116 -5.99 22.31 2.62
CA ASP A 116 -4.68 22.25 1.99
C ASP A 116 -4.79 22.45 0.47
N VAL A 117 -3.84 23.22 -0.07
CA VAL A 117 -3.65 23.40 -1.51
C VAL A 117 -2.35 22.71 -1.90
N VAL A 118 -2.46 21.60 -2.62
CA VAL A 118 -1.30 20.81 -3.06
C VAL A 118 -0.92 21.25 -4.47
N PRO A 119 0.31 21.76 -4.69
CA PRO A 119 0.75 22.20 -6.01
C PRO A 119 0.95 21.01 -6.95
N VAL A 120 0.66 21.23 -8.25
CA VAL A 120 0.77 20.25 -9.33
C VAL A 120 1.74 20.80 -10.37
N SER A 121 2.64 19.95 -10.86
CA SER A 121 3.59 20.34 -11.90
C SER A 121 2.89 20.38 -13.26
N THR A 122 3.27 21.34 -14.11
CA THR A 122 2.85 21.31 -15.51
C THR A 122 3.50 20.12 -16.23
N PRO A 123 2.75 19.36 -17.06
CA PRO A 123 3.31 18.24 -17.80
C PRO A 123 4.46 18.70 -18.69
N SER A 124 5.64 18.10 -18.54
CA SER A 124 6.78 18.45 -19.38
C SER A 124 6.60 17.89 -20.79
N THR A 125 6.85 18.73 -21.80
CA THR A 125 6.94 18.33 -23.21
C THR A 125 8.38 18.06 -23.66
N ALA A 126 9.33 17.99 -22.70
CA ALA A 126 10.74 17.81 -23.00
C ALA A 126 11.02 16.47 -23.70
N THR A 127 11.85 16.53 -24.73
CA THR A 127 12.32 15.36 -25.49
C THR A 127 13.06 14.37 -24.59
N GLY A 128 12.67 13.09 -24.64
CA GLY A 128 13.27 12.00 -23.85
C GLY A 128 12.53 11.63 -22.57
N GLN A 129 11.47 12.34 -22.19
CA GLN A 129 10.55 11.87 -21.15
C GLN A 129 9.50 10.93 -21.74
N ARG A 130 9.19 9.84 -21.03
CA ARG A 130 8.15 8.90 -21.45
C ARG A 130 6.81 9.63 -21.43
N GLN A 131 6.23 9.83 -22.63
CA GLN A 131 4.91 10.43 -22.74
C GLN A 131 3.88 9.55 -22.05
N VAL A 132 3.02 10.18 -21.25
CA VAL A 132 1.86 9.51 -20.67
C VAL A 132 0.85 9.31 -21.81
N PRO A 133 0.41 8.07 -22.09
CA PRO A 133 -0.58 7.82 -23.12
C PRO A 133 -1.87 8.57 -22.85
N ASP A 134 -2.45 9.08 -23.92
CA ASP A 134 -3.79 9.64 -23.91
C ASP A 134 -4.80 8.49 -23.95
N VAL A 135 -5.10 7.96 -22.76
CA VAL A 135 -5.97 6.79 -22.57
C VAL A 135 -6.95 7.04 -21.44
N ASP A 136 -8.20 6.69 -21.70
CA ASP A 136 -9.23 6.86 -20.69
C ASP A 136 -9.15 5.80 -19.58
N THR A 137 -8.80 4.57 -19.93
CA THR A 137 -8.86 3.46 -18.98
C THR A 137 -7.71 2.47 -19.19
N ILE A 138 -7.29 1.82 -18.10
CA ILE A 138 -6.38 0.66 -18.19
C ILE A 138 -7.21 -0.56 -18.62
N PRO A 139 -6.77 -1.39 -19.58
CA PRO A 139 -7.49 -2.62 -19.94
C PRO A 139 -7.69 -3.53 -18.73
N GLU A 140 -8.84 -4.20 -18.64
CA GLU A 140 -9.22 -5.03 -17.49
C GLU A 140 -8.19 -6.12 -17.18
N ALA A 141 -7.56 -6.70 -18.21
CA ALA A 141 -6.53 -7.72 -18.07
C ALA A 141 -5.25 -7.26 -17.33
N PHE A 142 -5.01 -5.94 -17.24
CA PHE A 142 -3.90 -5.34 -16.47
C PHE A 142 -4.37 -4.73 -15.14
N ARG A 143 -5.67 -4.88 -14.87
CA ARG A 143 -6.42 -4.66 -13.63
C ARG A 143 -5.92 -5.51 -12.46
N PRO A 144 -5.17 -5.05 -11.45
CA PRO A 144 -4.88 -5.94 -10.33
C PRO A 144 -6.18 -6.24 -9.55
N VAL A 145 -6.32 -7.47 -9.05
CA VAL A 145 -7.51 -7.94 -8.31
C VAL A 145 -7.13 -8.21 -6.87
N PHE A 146 -7.85 -7.59 -5.92
CA PHE A 146 -7.65 -7.78 -4.49
C PHE A 146 -8.85 -8.51 -3.92
N SER A 147 -8.64 -9.78 -3.63
CA SER A 147 -9.65 -10.66 -3.03
C SER A 147 -9.61 -10.56 -1.51
N LYS A 148 -10.73 -10.86 -0.85
CA LYS A 148 -10.78 -11.07 0.61
C LYS A 148 -10.11 -12.38 1.05
N GLN A 149 -9.67 -13.19 0.10
CA GLN A 149 -8.87 -14.39 0.29
C GLN A 149 -7.66 -14.32 -0.64
N GLN A 150 -6.47 -14.44 -0.09
CA GLN A 150 -5.22 -14.28 -0.83
C GLN A 150 -4.17 -15.32 -0.43
N SER A 151 -3.31 -15.65 -1.37
CA SER A 151 -2.09 -16.40 -1.14
C SER A 151 -0.93 -15.44 -1.26
N VAL A 152 -0.07 -15.39 -0.24
CA VAL A 152 1.11 -14.51 -0.21
C VAL A 152 2.34 -15.39 -0.25
N GLN A 153 3.14 -15.24 -1.30
CA GLN A 153 4.37 -15.98 -1.48
C GLN A 153 5.47 -15.42 -0.57
N ILE A 154 6.15 -16.32 0.13
CA ILE A 154 7.21 -16.00 1.08
C ILE A 154 8.44 -16.85 0.80
N VAL A 155 9.62 -16.26 0.90
CA VAL A 155 10.86 -17.02 1.04
C VAL A 155 11.10 -17.25 2.52
N LEU A 156 11.34 -18.49 2.94
CA LEU A 156 11.66 -18.79 4.35
C LEU A 156 12.91 -18.02 4.78
N GLY A 157 12.84 -17.44 5.97
CA GLY A 157 13.80 -16.45 6.46
C GLY A 157 14.96 -17.09 7.22
N LEU A 158 15.95 -16.27 7.60
CA LEU A 158 17.16 -16.72 8.30
C LEU A 158 16.88 -17.48 9.61
N TYR A 159 15.72 -17.25 10.22
CA TYR A 159 15.34 -17.83 11.51
C TYR A 159 14.19 -18.84 11.42
N ASP A 160 13.81 -19.29 10.21
CA ASP A 160 12.78 -20.32 10.03
C ASP A 160 13.10 -21.63 10.77
N HIS A 161 14.37 -22.03 10.77
CA HIS A 161 14.89 -23.22 11.44
C HIS A 161 14.66 -23.21 12.96
N ARG A 162 14.31 -22.06 13.55
CA ARG A 162 13.95 -21.90 14.96
C ARG A 162 12.51 -22.27 15.27
N LEU A 163 11.63 -22.38 14.26
CA LEU A 163 10.31 -22.96 14.43
C LEU A 163 10.42 -24.48 14.59
N THR A 164 9.49 -25.09 15.34
CA THR A 164 9.30 -26.55 15.28
C THR A 164 8.72 -26.92 13.92
N GLU A 165 8.75 -28.21 13.56
CA GLU A 165 8.08 -28.68 12.35
C GLU A 165 6.57 -28.37 12.39
N ALA A 166 5.95 -28.49 13.58
CA ALA A 166 4.57 -28.11 13.80
C ALA A 166 4.35 -26.59 13.63
N GLY A 167 5.27 -25.76 14.13
CA GLY A 167 5.24 -24.32 13.96
C GLY A 167 5.35 -23.88 12.51
N LEU A 168 6.28 -24.45 11.75
CA LEU A 168 6.43 -24.19 10.32
C LEU A 168 5.20 -24.67 9.53
N ASN A 169 4.69 -25.85 9.86
CA ASN A 169 3.46 -26.37 9.26
C ASN A 169 2.26 -25.44 9.54
N SER A 170 2.13 -24.93 10.76
CA SER A 170 1.08 -23.96 11.11
C SER A 170 1.21 -22.66 10.34
N LEU A 171 2.44 -22.14 10.15
CA LEU A 171 2.70 -20.95 9.34
C LEU A 171 2.19 -21.11 7.90
N LEU A 172 2.53 -22.22 7.25
CA LEU A 172 2.27 -22.43 5.82
C LEU A 172 0.87 -22.98 5.51
N ASN A 173 0.29 -23.75 6.42
CA ASN A 173 -1.02 -24.39 6.21
C ASN A 173 -2.17 -23.72 6.99
N GLY A 174 -1.85 -22.83 7.93
CA GLY A 174 -2.83 -22.02 8.66
C GLY A 174 -3.52 -20.98 7.79
N GLU A 175 -4.77 -20.65 8.15
CA GLU A 175 -5.44 -19.45 7.65
C GLU A 175 -5.16 -18.29 8.62
N TRP A 176 -4.60 -17.21 8.08
CA TRP A 176 -4.28 -15.99 8.80
C TRP A 176 -5.23 -14.86 8.40
N LYS A 177 -5.63 -13.99 9.32
CA LYS A 177 -6.50 -12.85 9.02
C LYS A 177 -5.85 -11.55 9.43
N VAL A 178 -5.78 -10.62 8.48
CA VAL A 178 -5.31 -9.26 8.76
C VAL A 178 -6.17 -8.65 9.86
N THR A 179 -5.52 -8.15 10.91
CA THR A 179 -6.20 -7.49 12.03
C THR A 179 -6.50 -6.03 11.71
N PRO A 180 -7.36 -5.35 12.48
CA PRO A 180 -7.57 -3.91 12.34
C PRO A 180 -6.34 -3.04 12.67
N VAL A 181 -5.34 -3.60 13.38
CA VAL A 181 -4.11 -2.89 13.78
C VAL A 181 -3.07 -3.07 12.67
N ALA A 182 -3.32 -2.43 11.53
CA ALA A 182 -2.44 -2.46 10.36
C ALA A 182 -2.22 -1.04 9.83
N ASP A 183 -0.97 -0.70 9.55
CA ASP A 183 -0.54 0.62 9.07
C ASP A 183 0.65 0.54 8.10
N CYS A 184 1.22 1.69 7.71
CA CYS A 184 2.32 1.76 6.74
C CYS A 184 3.60 1.06 7.21
N MET A 185 3.72 0.78 8.51
CA MET A 185 4.87 0.13 9.11
C MET A 185 4.68 -1.37 9.17
N GLU A 186 3.50 -1.85 9.52
CA GLU A 186 3.29 -3.27 9.74
C GLU A 186 1.85 -3.73 9.50
N LEU A 187 1.73 -4.97 9.03
CA LEU A 187 0.47 -5.70 8.98
C LEU A 187 0.50 -6.84 9.99
N ARG A 188 -0.42 -6.80 10.94
CA ARG A 188 -0.58 -7.83 11.97
C ARG A 188 -1.65 -8.83 11.58
N TYR A 189 -1.37 -10.11 11.84
CA TYR A 189 -2.25 -11.22 11.52
C TYR A 189 -2.69 -11.96 12.77
N SER A 190 -3.98 -12.32 12.81
CA SER A 190 -4.55 -13.29 13.74
C SER A 190 -4.61 -14.66 13.09
N GLY A 191 -4.50 -15.74 13.86
CA GLY A 191 -4.54 -17.10 13.32
C GLY A 191 -4.13 -18.15 14.36
N PRO A 192 -3.73 -19.36 13.91
CA PRO A 192 -3.48 -20.50 14.79
C PRO A 192 -2.24 -20.37 15.69
N GLY A 193 -1.36 -19.39 15.41
CA GLY A 193 -0.05 -19.29 16.06
C GLY A 193 0.96 -20.30 15.51
N VAL A 194 2.19 -20.23 16.00
CA VAL A 194 3.30 -21.12 15.65
C VAL A 194 4.05 -21.49 16.93
N GLU A 195 4.68 -22.65 16.91
CA GLU A 195 5.52 -23.12 18.00
C GLU A 195 7.00 -22.87 17.68
N TRP A 196 7.70 -22.28 18.64
CA TRP A 196 9.14 -22.06 18.58
C TRP A 196 9.88 -23.19 19.29
N LYS A 197 11.03 -23.58 18.76
CA LYS A 197 11.97 -24.45 19.48
C LYS A 197 12.49 -23.73 20.72
N GLU A 198 12.42 -24.39 21.86
CA GLU A 198 13.09 -23.91 23.07
C GLU A 198 14.60 -23.79 22.85
N ARG A 199 15.23 -22.82 23.51
CA ARG A 199 16.68 -22.68 23.58
C ARG A 199 17.10 -21.87 24.78
N GLU A 200 18.36 -22.04 25.15
CA GLU A 200 19.09 -21.00 25.87
C GLU A 200 19.30 -19.79 24.96
N GLN A 201 18.98 -18.59 25.47
CA GLN A 201 19.11 -17.36 24.70
C GLN A 201 20.57 -16.89 24.71
N PRO A 202 21.11 -16.44 23.57
CA PRO A 202 22.45 -15.89 23.54
C PRO A 202 22.52 -14.60 24.37
N PHE A 203 23.70 -14.29 24.89
CA PHE A 203 23.95 -13.03 25.57
C PHE A 203 23.54 -11.84 24.69
N GLY A 204 22.77 -10.91 25.26
CA GLY A 204 22.25 -9.73 24.57
C GLY A 204 20.88 -9.91 23.91
N ALA A 205 20.32 -11.12 23.85
CA ALA A 205 18.93 -11.34 23.48
C ALA A 205 18.00 -11.32 24.71
N GLY A 206 16.73 -10.94 24.50
CA GLY A 206 15.68 -11.08 25.51
C GLY A 206 15.28 -12.53 25.77
N SER A 207 14.40 -12.76 26.75
CA SER A 207 14.08 -14.10 27.27
C SER A 207 13.21 -14.97 26.36
N GLY A 208 12.50 -14.40 25.38
CA GLY A 208 11.56 -15.13 24.54
C GLY A 208 12.20 -15.97 23.43
N PRO A 209 11.63 -17.12 23.04
CA PRO A 209 12.20 -18.00 22.00
C PRO A 209 12.19 -17.37 20.60
N SER A 210 11.34 -16.37 20.38
CA SER A 210 11.27 -15.56 19.15
C SER A 210 12.24 -14.37 19.13
N ILE A 211 13.00 -14.16 20.22
CA ILE A 211 13.91 -13.01 20.37
C ILE A 211 15.32 -13.44 19.94
N ILE A 212 16.02 -12.56 19.24
CA ILE A 212 17.38 -12.68 18.72
C ILE A 212 18.20 -11.48 19.18
N ILE A 213 19.51 -11.54 18.95
CA ILE A 213 20.33 -10.32 18.97
C ILE A 213 19.91 -9.47 17.78
N ASP A 214 19.80 -8.16 17.98
CA ASP A 214 19.30 -7.23 16.98
C ASP A 214 19.96 -7.43 15.61
N ALA A 215 19.11 -7.53 14.58
CA ALA A 215 19.52 -7.70 13.21
C ALA A 215 18.76 -6.72 12.30
N GLY A 216 19.32 -6.43 11.14
CA GLY A 216 18.64 -5.65 10.11
C GLY A 216 17.43 -6.39 9.55
N TYR A 217 16.34 -5.67 9.36
CA TYR A 217 15.08 -6.18 8.81
C TYR A 217 14.95 -5.90 7.33
N ALA A 218 14.61 -6.94 6.58
CA ALA A 218 14.19 -6.77 5.20
C ALA A 218 12.76 -6.23 5.15
N VAL A 219 12.46 -5.38 4.17
CA VAL A 219 11.07 -5.02 3.83
C VAL A 219 10.34 -6.28 3.41
N GLY A 220 9.16 -6.50 3.98
CA GLY A 220 8.37 -7.72 3.81
C GLY A 220 8.73 -8.84 4.79
N SER A 221 9.69 -8.63 5.69
CA SER A 221 10.07 -9.65 6.67
C SER A 221 8.92 -9.97 7.63
N ILE A 222 8.83 -11.24 8.01
CA ILE A 222 7.75 -11.80 8.82
C ILE A 222 8.30 -12.13 10.20
N GLN A 223 7.80 -11.45 11.22
CA GLN A 223 8.11 -11.69 12.62
C GLN A 223 6.94 -12.37 13.29
N ILE A 224 7.20 -13.24 14.27
CA ILE A 224 6.13 -13.88 15.06
C ILE A 224 6.46 -13.80 16.56
N PRO A 225 6.32 -12.62 17.18
CA PRO A 225 6.57 -12.44 18.60
C PRO A 225 5.77 -13.46 19.42
N SER A 226 6.43 -14.15 20.34
CA SER A 226 5.85 -15.17 21.23
C SER A 226 5.08 -16.29 20.53
N GLY A 227 5.20 -16.42 19.20
CA GLY A 227 4.51 -17.42 18.41
C GLY A 227 3.03 -17.13 18.11
N THR A 228 2.48 -15.97 18.46
CA THR A 228 1.02 -15.77 18.38
C THR A 228 0.56 -15.14 17.07
N GLN A 229 1.24 -14.08 16.62
CA GLN A 229 0.77 -13.23 15.52
C GLN A 229 1.89 -12.96 14.54
N PRO A 230 1.78 -13.40 13.28
CA PRO A 230 2.64 -12.93 12.21
C PRO A 230 2.48 -11.42 12.03
N ILE A 231 3.61 -10.74 11.90
CA ILE A 231 3.73 -9.32 11.63
C ILE A 231 4.60 -9.17 10.40
N ILE A 232 4.04 -8.60 9.34
CA ILE A 232 4.78 -8.30 8.11
C ILE A 232 5.24 -6.85 8.18
N LEU A 233 6.54 -6.63 8.15
CA LEU A 233 7.13 -5.29 8.12
C LEU A 233 7.00 -4.68 6.72
N HIS A 234 6.43 -3.48 6.64
CA HIS A 234 6.18 -2.77 5.40
C HIS A 234 7.16 -1.59 5.20
N ARG A 235 6.79 -0.60 4.40
CA ARG A 235 7.71 0.41 3.83
C ARG A 235 8.16 1.46 4.85
N ASP A 236 7.36 1.72 5.88
CA ASP A 236 7.69 2.64 6.98
C ASP A 236 8.17 1.90 8.23
N ALA A 237 8.44 0.59 8.11
CA ALA A 237 8.86 -0.25 9.22
C ALA A 237 10.20 0.19 9.82
N VAL A 238 10.42 -0.22 11.07
CA VAL A 238 11.74 -0.15 11.70
C VAL A 238 12.77 -0.95 10.89
N SER A 239 13.99 -0.43 10.80
CA SER A 239 15.05 -1.01 9.97
C SER A 239 15.79 -2.17 10.64
N ALA A 240 15.71 -2.30 11.97
CA ALA A 240 16.37 -3.34 12.74
C ALA A 240 15.64 -3.58 14.08
N GLY A 241 15.89 -4.74 14.67
CA GLY A 241 15.41 -5.07 16.02
C GLY A 241 15.64 -6.53 16.40
N GLY A 242 15.15 -6.89 17.59
CA GLY A 242 15.42 -8.16 18.24
C GLY A 242 14.43 -9.30 17.96
N TYR A 243 13.43 -9.15 17.09
CA TYR A 243 12.55 -10.27 16.69
C TYR A 243 13.10 -11.07 15.51
N ALA A 244 13.02 -12.39 15.63
CA ALA A 244 13.38 -13.35 14.58
C ALA A 244 12.47 -13.19 13.34
N MET A 245 13.10 -13.16 12.17
CA MET A 245 12.42 -13.14 10.87
C MET A 245 12.33 -14.56 10.30
N VAL A 246 11.13 -15.15 10.31
CA VAL A 246 10.88 -16.53 9.87
C VAL A 246 10.63 -16.65 8.37
N GLY A 247 10.39 -15.53 7.70
CA GLY A 247 10.07 -15.46 6.29
C GLY A 247 10.20 -14.03 5.78
N THR A 248 10.17 -13.87 4.46
CA THR A 248 10.08 -12.56 3.80
C THR A 248 9.12 -12.67 2.62
N VAL A 249 8.12 -11.81 2.59
CA VAL A 249 7.21 -11.67 1.44
C VAL A 249 8.00 -11.29 0.21
N ILE A 250 7.75 -11.96 -0.91
CA ILE A 250 8.45 -11.63 -2.16
C ILE A 250 8.02 -10.25 -2.65
N SER A 251 8.94 -9.54 -3.30
CA SER A 251 8.66 -8.18 -3.81
C SER A 251 7.46 -8.10 -4.77
N ALA A 252 7.11 -9.19 -5.45
CA ALA A 252 5.96 -9.24 -6.36
C ALA A 252 4.60 -9.24 -5.64
N ASP A 253 4.56 -9.71 -4.39
CA ASP A 253 3.34 -9.83 -3.59
C ASP A 253 3.21 -8.71 -2.54
N MET A 254 4.20 -7.81 -2.45
CA MET A 254 4.14 -6.67 -1.51
C MET A 254 2.94 -5.76 -1.78
N ASP A 255 2.58 -5.54 -3.06
CA ASP A 255 1.39 -4.74 -3.43
C ASP A 255 0.08 -5.45 -2.99
N LEU A 256 0.07 -6.79 -2.95
CA LEU A 256 -1.07 -7.57 -2.47
C LEU A 256 -1.22 -7.44 -0.95
N VAL A 257 -0.12 -7.57 -0.21
CA VAL A 257 -0.09 -7.40 1.26
C VAL A 257 -0.49 -5.98 1.64
N ALA A 258 0.10 -4.98 0.99
CA ALA A 258 -0.24 -3.57 1.11
C ALA A 258 -1.78 -3.38 1.10
N ARG A 259 -2.44 -3.95 0.09
CA ARG A 259 -3.87 -3.71 -0.15
C ARG A 259 -4.83 -4.56 0.68
N ALA A 260 -4.31 -5.36 1.61
CA ALA A 260 -5.12 -6.25 2.40
C ALA A 260 -5.92 -5.50 3.48
N ALA A 261 -7.25 -5.47 3.32
CA ALA A 261 -8.16 -4.92 4.33
C ALA A 261 -8.25 -5.82 5.59
N PRO A 262 -8.71 -5.29 6.74
CA PRO A 262 -8.94 -6.09 7.93
C PRO A 262 -9.94 -7.21 7.65
N GLY A 263 -9.63 -8.41 8.14
CA GLY A 263 -10.39 -9.63 7.89
C GLY A 263 -10.03 -10.36 6.59
N THR A 264 -9.14 -9.82 5.74
CA THR A 264 -8.64 -10.55 4.56
C THR A 264 -7.93 -11.84 5.02
N ALA A 265 -8.44 -12.97 4.59
CA ALA A 265 -7.87 -14.28 4.83
C ALA A 265 -6.65 -14.48 3.94
N THR A 266 -5.53 -14.89 4.54
CA THR A 266 -4.22 -14.98 3.92
C THR A 266 -3.62 -16.34 4.24
N ARG A 267 -3.11 -17.03 3.21
CA ARG A 267 -2.27 -18.21 3.36
C ARG A 267 -0.86 -17.88 2.88
N PHE A 268 0.14 -18.26 3.67
CA PHE A 268 1.53 -18.10 3.26
C PHE A 268 1.97 -19.30 2.43
N VAL A 269 2.58 -19.04 1.27
CA VAL A 269 3.09 -20.07 0.37
C VAL A 269 4.60 -19.96 0.32
N ALA A 270 5.30 -20.97 0.82
CA ALA A 270 6.75 -21.00 0.72
C ALA A 270 7.18 -21.17 -0.74
N VAL A 271 8.09 -20.31 -1.19
CA VAL A 271 8.73 -20.37 -2.51
C VAL A 271 10.24 -20.30 -2.35
N SER A 272 10.95 -20.85 -3.32
CA SER A 272 12.39 -20.68 -3.46
C SER A 272 12.75 -19.25 -3.88
N GLN A 273 14.02 -18.89 -3.67
CA GLN A 273 14.55 -17.61 -4.14
C GLN A 273 14.46 -17.48 -5.68
N ASP A 274 14.65 -18.56 -6.41
CA ASP A 274 14.57 -18.56 -7.88
C ASP A 274 13.14 -18.31 -8.36
N GLU A 275 12.14 -18.95 -7.75
CA GLU A 275 10.72 -18.68 -8.02
C GLU A 275 10.37 -17.23 -7.71
N ALA A 276 10.88 -16.68 -6.60
CA ALA A 276 10.68 -15.27 -6.26
C ALA A 276 11.28 -14.32 -7.32
N ILE A 277 12.44 -14.65 -7.89
CA ILE A 277 13.07 -13.88 -8.99
C ILE A 277 12.24 -13.98 -10.27
N VAL A 278 11.71 -15.17 -10.58
CA VAL A 278 10.81 -15.37 -11.72
C VAL A 278 9.55 -14.53 -11.57
N ALA A 279 8.86 -14.61 -10.44
CA ALA A 279 7.66 -13.81 -10.15
C ALA A 279 7.93 -12.31 -10.28
N ARG A 280 9.10 -11.82 -9.82
CA ARG A 280 9.52 -10.42 -10.00
C ARG A 280 9.66 -10.04 -11.48
N LYS A 281 10.24 -10.92 -12.31
CA LYS A 281 10.38 -10.68 -13.76
C LYS A 281 9.02 -10.70 -14.45
N GLU A 282 8.13 -11.60 -14.07
CA GLU A 282 6.77 -11.70 -14.60
C GLU A 282 5.95 -10.44 -14.30
N LEU A 283 6.00 -9.94 -13.06
CA LEU A 283 5.34 -8.68 -12.70
C LEU A 283 5.90 -7.49 -13.50
N ALA A 284 7.22 -7.42 -13.68
CA ALA A 284 7.83 -6.40 -14.52
C ALA A 284 7.38 -6.52 -16.00
N GLY A 285 7.30 -7.74 -16.52
CA GLY A 285 6.78 -8.05 -17.84
C GLY A 285 5.31 -7.65 -18.01
N LEU A 286 4.46 -7.92 -17.01
CA LEU A 286 3.06 -7.52 -17.00
C LEU A 286 2.92 -5.99 -17.03
N LYS A 287 3.71 -5.27 -16.22
CA LYS A 287 3.74 -3.80 -16.24
C LYS A 287 4.17 -3.27 -17.60
N ASN A 288 5.15 -3.89 -18.26
CA ASN A 288 5.57 -3.50 -19.62
C ASN A 288 4.45 -3.73 -20.65
N LYS A 289 3.82 -4.91 -20.65
CA LYS A 289 2.68 -5.22 -21.52
C LYS A 289 1.50 -4.27 -21.29
N ALA A 290 1.24 -3.90 -20.03
CA ALA A 290 0.22 -2.91 -19.70
C ALA A 290 0.54 -1.57 -20.37
N TRP A 291 1.78 -1.09 -20.26
CA TRP A 291 2.20 0.14 -20.94
C TRP A 291 2.12 0.07 -22.47
N GLU A 292 2.52 -1.05 -23.07
CA GLU A 292 2.41 -1.27 -24.52
C GLU A 292 0.95 -1.26 -24.98
N ALA A 293 0.05 -1.90 -24.23
CA ALA A 293 -1.37 -1.93 -24.51
C ALA A 293 -2.05 -0.54 -24.41
N LEU A 294 -1.44 0.40 -23.70
CA LEU A 294 -1.89 1.79 -23.65
C LEU A 294 -1.36 2.63 -24.82
N GLY A 295 -0.57 2.06 -25.75
CA GLY A 295 0.01 2.81 -26.87
C GLY A 295 1.23 3.65 -26.51
N ALA A 296 1.83 3.42 -25.32
CA ALA A 296 3.06 4.09 -24.92
C ALA A 296 4.27 3.41 -25.58
N ASN A 297 4.68 3.88 -26.75
CA ASN A 297 5.98 3.50 -27.31
C ASN A 297 7.10 4.01 -26.40
N ARG A 298 8.06 3.13 -26.08
CA ARG A 298 9.23 3.46 -25.25
C ARG A 298 10.15 4.46 -25.94
#